data_AF-X0WM50-F1
#
_entry.id   AF-X0WM50-F1
#
_cell.length_a   1.000
_cell.length_b   1.000
_cell.length_c   1.000
_cell.angle_alpha   90.00
_cell.angle_beta   90.00
_cell.angle_gamma   90.00
#
_symmetry.space_group_name_H-M   'P 1'
#
loop_
_entity.id
_entity.type
_entity.pdbx_description
1 polymer ?
#
loop_
_entity_poly.entity_id
_entity_poly.type
_entity_poly.pdbx_seq_one_letter_code
_entity_poly.pdbx_strand_id
1 'polypeptide(L)'
;MFDHMLERGIVIHLVFYLDDCREVSGAITPEQEELWFRYTVARFGAYPNLIWNLAEEFEEAFTIDWCESRAGWLKKYDPFPNPVTVHQLTADIFRPAGSPNFDLTAIQYNANADSLNRMVNKVRRQTAGAGRPIPVLVTEWTPIAPEDTVRCRMGIWAITLGGGVYQIFNNKRGETVTLDFSRWEEHWRYARILKGIMESLPFNRMGPVNNLVSSGYCLAEPGGPYLVYQPEPGSFTIDLTRVEGSFYAYRI
;
A
#
# COMPACT_ATOMS: atom_id res chain seq x y z
N MET A 1 -12.64 -19.11 -5.97
CA MET A 1 -12.24 -17.70 -5.86
C MET A 1 -10.72 -17.55 -5.83
N PHE A 2 -10.04 -18.15 -4.84
CA PHE A 2 -8.58 -18.08 -4.70
C PHE A 2 -7.83 -18.61 -5.93
N ASP A 3 -8.20 -19.78 -6.44
CA ASP A 3 -7.64 -20.32 -7.70
C ASP A 3 -7.78 -19.35 -8.87
N HIS A 4 -8.97 -18.75 -9.02
CA HIS A 4 -9.24 -17.80 -10.09
C HIS A 4 -8.40 -16.52 -9.96
N MET A 5 -8.20 -16.03 -8.74
CA MET A 5 -7.32 -14.88 -8.49
C MET A 5 -5.87 -15.23 -8.82
N LEU A 6 -5.41 -16.43 -8.46
CA LEU A 6 -4.08 -16.92 -8.79
C LEU A 6 -3.87 -17.05 -10.31
N GLU A 7 -4.80 -17.69 -11.02
CA GLU A 7 -4.78 -17.82 -12.49
C GLU A 7 -4.74 -16.47 -13.22
N ARG A 8 -5.24 -15.41 -12.58
CA ARG A 8 -5.27 -14.04 -13.10
C ARG A 8 -4.12 -13.16 -12.59
N GLY A 9 -3.19 -13.72 -11.80
CA GLY A 9 -2.06 -12.97 -11.24
C GLY A 9 -2.47 -11.90 -10.23
N ILE A 10 -3.60 -12.09 -9.54
CA ILE A 10 -4.12 -11.18 -8.52
C ILE A 10 -3.61 -11.63 -7.16
N VAL A 11 -2.93 -10.74 -6.43
CA VAL A 11 -2.52 -10.97 -5.04
C VAL A 11 -3.72 -10.80 -4.11
N ILE A 12 -3.84 -11.69 -3.14
CA ILE A 12 -4.92 -11.76 -2.16
C ILE A 12 -4.42 -11.12 -0.87
N HIS A 13 -5.08 -10.05 -0.44
CA HIS A 13 -4.89 -9.48 0.89
C HIS A 13 -5.98 -10.06 1.81
N LEU A 14 -5.66 -11.13 2.54
CA LEU A 14 -6.64 -11.88 3.32
C LEU A 14 -6.66 -11.42 4.76
N VAL A 15 -7.79 -10.83 5.17
CA VAL A 15 -8.01 -10.28 6.50
C VAL A 15 -8.57 -11.36 7.45
N PHE A 16 -7.96 -11.55 8.62
CA PHE A 16 -8.49 -12.45 9.66
C PHE A 16 -9.69 -11.85 10.41
N TYR A 17 -9.64 -10.57 10.73
CA TYR A 17 -10.67 -9.84 11.47
C TYR A 17 -11.01 -8.50 10.81
N LEU A 18 -12.30 -8.23 10.59
CA LEU A 18 -12.75 -6.90 10.13
C LEU A 18 -12.78 -5.89 11.29
N ASP A 19 -12.96 -4.62 10.94
CA ASP A 19 -13.05 -3.46 11.85
C ASP A 19 -14.16 -3.65 12.91
N ASP A 20 -15.31 -4.19 12.53
CA ASP A 20 -16.46 -4.45 13.41
C ASP A 20 -16.36 -5.76 14.24
N CYS A 21 -15.21 -6.44 14.26
CA CYS A 21 -15.08 -7.78 14.84
C CYS A 21 -15.16 -7.86 16.36
N ARG A 22 -15.21 -6.74 17.10
CA ARG A 22 -15.03 -6.67 18.56
C ARG A 22 -15.94 -7.65 19.34
N GLU A 23 -17.20 -7.79 18.93
CA GLU A 23 -18.13 -8.72 19.59
C GLU A 23 -17.73 -10.19 19.34
N VAL A 24 -17.34 -10.52 18.10
CA VAL A 24 -16.97 -11.88 17.70
C VAL A 24 -15.62 -12.28 18.31
N SER A 25 -14.62 -11.39 18.25
CA SER A 25 -13.30 -11.64 18.84
C SER A 25 -13.33 -11.69 20.36
N GLY A 26 -14.23 -10.92 21.00
CA GLY A 26 -14.46 -10.96 22.44
C GLY A 26 -15.25 -12.20 22.92
N ALA A 27 -15.94 -12.90 22.02
CA ALA A 27 -16.78 -14.07 22.34
C ALA A 27 -16.04 -15.41 22.28
N ILE A 28 -14.77 -15.44 21.86
CA ILE A 28 -13.97 -16.66 21.72
C ILE A 28 -12.81 -16.71 22.73
N THR A 29 -12.45 -17.91 23.16
CA THR A 29 -11.27 -18.11 24.02
C THR A 29 -9.97 -18.04 23.21
N PRO A 30 -8.80 -17.82 23.85
CA PRO A 30 -7.51 -17.88 23.16
C PRO A 30 -7.27 -19.19 22.39
N GLU A 31 -7.74 -20.33 22.89
CA GLU A 31 -7.61 -21.63 22.21
C GLU A 31 -8.48 -21.71 20.95
N GLN A 32 -9.66 -21.10 20.99
CA GLN A 32 -10.55 -20.99 19.83
C GLN A 32 -9.98 -20.04 18.77
N GLU A 33 -9.35 -18.93 19.19
CA GLU A 33 -8.62 -18.05 18.28
C GLU A 33 -7.44 -18.79 17.63
N GLU A 34 -6.63 -19.51 18.41
CA GLU A 34 -5.54 -20.29 17.83
C GLU A 34 -6.06 -21.37 16.85
N LEU A 35 -7.17 -22.03 17.17
CA LEU A 35 -7.81 -22.98 16.25
C LEU A 35 -8.27 -22.29 14.96
N TRP A 36 -8.82 -21.08 15.05
CA TRP A 36 -9.19 -20.26 13.89
C TRP A 36 -7.97 -19.94 13.02
N PHE A 37 -6.86 -19.48 13.62
CA PHE A 37 -5.62 -19.21 12.87
C PHE A 37 -5.08 -20.46 12.19
N ARG A 38 -4.98 -21.59 12.92
CA ARG A 38 -4.54 -22.89 12.36
C ARG A 38 -5.39 -23.32 11.19
N TYR A 39 -6.71 -23.21 11.31
CA TYR A 39 -7.65 -23.60 10.28
C TYR A 39 -7.48 -22.77 9.01
N THR A 40 -7.40 -21.44 9.16
CA THR A 40 -7.24 -20.51 8.04
C THR A 40 -5.90 -20.71 7.33
N VAL A 41 -4.80 -20.87 8.07
CA VAL A 41 -3.48 -21.20 7.49
C VAL A 41 -3.51 -22.55 6.79
N ALA A 42 -4.07 -23.60 7.41
CA ALA A 42 -4.16 -24.92 6.78
C ALA A 42 -4.99 -24.93 5.49
N ARG A 43 -5.98 -24.03 5.37
CA ARG A 43 -6.82 -23.92 4.16
C ARG A 43 -6.25 -23.04 3.07
N PHE A 44 -5.63 -21.92 3.44
CA PHE A 44 -5.28 -20.89 2.46
C PHE A 44 -3.78 -20.61 2.37
N GLY A 45 -2.96 -21.05 3.34
CA GLY A 45 -1.53 -20.75 3.35
C GLY A 45 -0.75 -21.29 2.16
N ALA A 46 -1.23 -22.34 1.50
CA ALA A 46 -0.59 -22.90 0.31
C ALA A 46 -0.70 -22.02 -0.96
N TYR A 47 -1.53 -20.98 -0.96
CA TYR A 47 -1.64 -20.06 -2.10
C TYR A 47 -0.45 -19.10 -2.14
N PRO A 48 0.37 -19.10 -3.21
CA PRO A 48 1.62 -18.31 -3.27
C PRO A 48 1.38 -16.81 -3.50
N ASN A 49 0.14 -16.42 -3.83
CA ASN A 49 -0.28 -15.05 -4.09
C ASN A 49 -0.99 -14.44 -2.87
N LEU A 50 -0.62 -14.82 -1.65
CA LEU A 50 -1.32 -14.44 -0.42
C LEU A 50 -0.50 -13.47 0.44
N ILE A 51 -1.17 -12.49 1.01
CA ILE A 51 -0.70 -11.63 2.10
C ILE A 51 -1.67 -11.81 3.26
N TRP A 52 -1.16 -12.11 4.44
CA TRP A 52 -1.93 -12.15 5.68
C TRP A 52 -2.10 -10.75 6.26
N ASN A 53 -3.33 -10.30 6.41
CA ASN A 53 -3.67 -9.11 7.19
C ASN A 53 -4.34 -9.53 8.50
N LEU A 54 -3.72 -9.21 9.63
CA LEU A 54 -4.23 -9.65 10.93
C LEU A 54 -5.60 -9.07 11.29
N ALA A 55 -5.83 -7.80 10.97
CA ALA A 55 -7.09 -7.11 11.22
C ALA A 55 -7.21 -5.86 10.35
N GLU A 56 -8.43 -5.52 9.95
CA GLU A 56 -8.77 -4.15 9.54
C GLU A 56 -8.80 -3.23 10.78
N GLU A 57 -8.38 -1.98 10.58
CA GLU A 57 -8.30 -0.92 11.61
C GLU A 57 -8.01 -1.46 13.03
N PHE A 58 -6.89 -2.17 13.21
CA PHE A 58 -6.70 -3.09 14.35
C PHE A 58 -6.93 -2.45 15.73
N GLU A 59 -6.67 -1.15 15.87
CA GLU A 59 -6.88 -0.41 17.10
C GLU A 59 -8.34 -0.42 17.61
N GLU A 60 -9.30 -0.75 16.75
CA GLU A 60 -10.71 -0.87 17.12
C GLU A 60 -11.03 -2.11 17.95
N ALA A 61 -10.22 -3.17 17.90
CA ALA A 61 -10.47 -4.40 18.64
C ALA A 61 -9.23 -4.97 19.35
N PHE A 62 -8.03 -4.55 18.96
CA PHE A 62 -6.78 -5.21 19.35
C PHE A 62 -5.69 -4.22 19.77
N THR A 63 -4.65 -4.75 20.43
CA THR A 63 -3.45 -4.02 20.83
C THR A 63 -2.28 -4.32 19.89
N ILE A 64 -1.24 -3.50 19.95
CA ILE A 64 0.01 -3.79 19.21
C ILE A 64 0.66 -5.10 19.68
N ASP A 65 0.59 -5.42 20.98
CA ASP A 65 1.10 -6.67 21.53
C ASP A 65 0.34 -7.89 20.99
N TRP A 66 -0.98 -7.76 20.81
CA TRP A 66 -1.78 -8.78 20.12
C TRP A 66 -1.27 -8.97 18.69
N CYS A 67 -1.06 -7.88 17.95
CA CYS A 67 -0.58 -7.93 16.57
C CYS A 67 0.79 -8.62 16.47
N GLU A 68 1.76 -8.24 17.30
CA GLU A 68 3.10 -8.86 17.35
C GLU A 68 3.01 -10.36 17.65
N SER A 69 2.19 -10.73 18.64
CA SER A 69 2.01 -12.13 19.00
C SER A 69 1.44 -12.97 17.85
N ARG A 70 0.48 -12.45 17.09
CA ARG A 70 -0.19 -13.20 15.99
C ARG A 70 0.66 -13.19 14.73
N ALA A 71 1.35 -12.10 14.44
CA ALA A 71 2.35 -12.07 13.37
C ALA A 71 3.48 -13.06 13.65
N GLY A 72 4.02 -13.08 14.87
CA GLY A 72 5.04 -14.06 15.28
C GLY A 72 4.53 -15.51 15.23
N TRP A 73 3.26 -15.75 15.55
CA TRP A 73 2.61 -17.05 15.39
C TRP A 73 2.59 -17.48 13.92
N LEU A 74 2.16 -16.60 13.00
CA LEU A 74 2.17 -16.87 11.56
C LEU A 74 3.59 -17.17 11.05
N LYS A 75 4.59 -16.38 11.47
CA LYS A 75 6.00 -16.63 11.12
C LYS A 75 6.53 -17.98 11.57
N LYS A 76 5.99 -18.50 12.68
CA LYS A 76 6.41 -19.79 13.23
C LYS A 76 5.69 -20.97 12.60
N TYR A 77 4.41 -20.82 12.27
CA TYR A 77 3.53 -21.95 11.98
C TYR A 77 2.95 -21.97 10.56
N ASP A 78 3.02 -20.89 9.79
CA ASP A 78 2.72 -20.96 8.35
C ASP A 78 3.91 -21.66 7.65
N PRO A 79 3.72 -22.89 7.12
CA PRO A 79 4.80 -23.59 6.41
C PRO A 79 5.16 -22.89 5.09
N PHE A 80 4.32 -21.97 4.63
CA PHE A 80 4.58 -21.12 3.48
C PHE A 80 4.92 -19.72 3.99
N PRO A 81 6.04 -19.11 3.57
CA PRO A 81 6.49 -17.82 4.12
C PRO A 81 5.69 -16.65 3.51
N ASN A 82 4.37 -16.68 3.60
CA ASN A 82 3.49 -15.62 3.11
C ASN A 82 3.77 -14.30 3.87
N PRO A 83 3.77 -13.15 3.19
CA PRO A 83 3.92 -11.85 3.83
C PRO A 83 2.84 -11.59 4.89
N VAL A 84 3.23 -10.93 5.98
CA VAL A 84 2.31 -10.55 7.08
C VAL A 84 2.26 -9.03 7.22
N THR A 85 1.05 -8.50 7.40
CA THR A 85 0.77 -7.09 7.70
C THR A 85 -0.38 -6.97 8.72
N VAL A 86 -0.63 -5.75 9.17
CA VAL A 86 -1.82 -5.37 9.91
C VAL A 86 -2.28 -3.99 9.45
N HIS A 87 -3.57 -3.82 9.18
CA HIS A 87 -4.13 -2.53 8.82
C HIS A 87 -4.29 -1.65 10.05
N GLN A 88 -3.73 -0.45 10.01
CA GLN A 88 -3.83 0.53 11.10
C GLN A 88 -4.73 1.71 10.72
N LEU A 89 -5.37 2.30 11.73
CA LEU A 89 -6.10 3.56 11.61
C LEU A 89 -5.23 4.69 11.02
N THR A 90 -5.89 5.81 10.72
CA THR A 90 -5.23 6.98 10.10
C THR A 90 -3.95 7.39 10.84
N ALA A 91 -2.80 7.19 10.19
CA ALA A 91 -1.50 7.44 10.79
C ALA A 91 -0.45 7.85 9.75
N ASP A 92 0.55 8.62 10.19
CA ASP A 92 1.71 8.98 9.37
C ASP A 92 3.00 8.26 9.80
N ILE A 93 2.84 7.18 10.56
CA ILE A 93 3.85 6.22 10.97
C ILE A 93 3.25 4.81 10.89
N PHE A 94 4.05 3.76 10.66
CA PHE A 94 3.64 2.38 10.85
C PHE A 94 4.05 1.90 12.24
N ARG A 95 3.09 1.53 13.09
CA ARG A 95 3.38 1.21 14.52
C ARG A 95 4.31 0.00 14.70
N PRO A 96 4.17 -1.11 13.94
CA PRO A 96 5.08 -2.25 14.02
C PRO A 96 6.44 -2.07 13.31
N ALA A 97 6.82 -0.84 12.93
CA ALA A 97 8.09 -0.60 12.24
C ALA A 97 9.28 -1.12 13.07
N GLY A 98 10.14 -1.92 12.44
CA GLY A 98 11.31 -2.54 13.07
C GLY A 98 11.06 -3.97 13.60
N SER A 99 9.81 -4.40 13.72
CA SER A 99 9.50 -5.79 14.03
C SER A 99 9.88 -6.72 12.87
N PRO A 100 10.52 -7.87 13.12
CA PRO A 100 10.81 -8.86 12.09
C PRO A 100 9.56 -9.60 11.61
N ASN A 101 8.43 -9.47 12.33
CA ASN A 101 7.22 -10.24 12.07
C ASN A 101 6.35 -9.64 10.96
N PHE A 102 6.59 -8.39 10.56
CA PHE A 102 5.82 -7.68 9.54
C PHE A 102 6.67 -7.44 8.28
N ASP A 103 6.10 -7.69 7.11
CA ASP A 103 6.80 -7.58 5.82
C ASP A 103 6.34 -6.42 4.96
N LEU A 104 5.15 -5.88 5.26
CA LEU A 104 4.49 -4.81 4.53
C LEU A 104 3.79 -3.92 5.56
N THR A 105 3.62 -2.64 5.24
CA THR A 105 2.65 -1.82 5.97
C THR A 105 1.25 -2.05 5.43
N ALA A 106 0.21 -1.63 6.14
CA ALA A 106 -1.12 -1.40 5.59
C ALA A 106 -1.69 -0.18 6.33
N ILE A 107 -1.70 0.96 5.66
CA ILE A 107 -1.92 2.27 6.30
C ILE A 107 -3.14 2.95 5.71
N GLN A 108 -4.00 3.43 6.61
CA GLN A 108 -5.01 4.42 6.30
C GLN A 108 -4.43 5.84 6.35
N TYR A 109 -4.70 6.67 5.34
CA TYR A 109 -4.40 8.10 5.39
C TYR A 109 -5.28 8.94 4.47
N ASN A 110 -6.28 9.60 5.05
CA ASN A 110 -7.24 10.42 4.31
C ASN A 110 -6.72 11.86 4.11
N ALA A 111 -6.05 12.12 2.98
CA ALA A 111 -5.50 13.45 2.70
C ALA A 111 -5.49 13.81 1.20
N ASN A 112 -4.99 15.01 0.89
CA ASN A 112 -4.67 15.43 -0.47
C ASN A 112 -3.35 14.79 -0.97
N ALA A 113 -3.08 14.93 -2.27
CA ALA A 113 -1.92 14.36 -2.94
C ALA A 113 -0.58 14.73 -2.28
N ASP A 114 -0.36 16.00 -1.95
CA ASP A 114 0.90 16.43 -1.32
C ASP A 114 1.12 15.81 0.05
N SER A 115 0.06 15.76 0.87
CA SER A 115 0.12 15.14 2.19
C SER A 115 0.31 13.63 2.09
N LEU A 116 -0.33 12.95 1.12
CA LEU A 116 -0.09 11.53 0.83
C LEU A 116 1.37 11.28 0.46
N ASN A 117 1.94 12.06 -0.47
CA ASN A 117 3.34 11.90 -0.87
C ASN A 117 4.30 12.12 0.31
N ARG A 118 4.07 13.16 1.12
CA ARG A 118 4.88 13.43 2.33
C ARG A 118 4.78 12.31 3.36
N MET A 119 3.56 11.79 3.60
CA MET A 119 3.32 10.69 4.51
C MET A 119 4.07 9.44 4.06
N VAL A 120 3.95 9.04 2.79
CA VAL A 120 4.65 7.85 2.27
C VAL A 120 6.17 8.01 2.40
N ASN A 121 6.72 9.19 2.08
CA ASN A 121 8.14 9.51 2.29
C ASN A 121 8.56 9.42 3.77
N LYS A 122 7.69 9.86 4.69
CA LYS A 122 7.93 9.78 6.14
C LYS A 122 7.96 8.32 6.59
N VAL A 123 6.95 7.52 6.24
CA VAL A 123 6.86 6.11 6.62
C VAL A 123 8.03 5.30 6.05
N ARG A 124 8.42 5.51 4.78
CA ARG A 124 9.60 4.84 4.19
C ARG A 124 10.88 5.10 4.98
N ARG A 125 11.10 6.35 5.40
CA ARG A 125 12.25 6.73 6.23
C ARG A 125 12.14 6.15 7.63
N GLN A 126 10.94 6.12 8.20
CA GLN A 126 10.69 5.53 9.51
C GLN A 126 11.01 4.03 9.53
N THR A 127 10.50 3.25 8.57
CA THR A 127 10.75 1.80 8.53
C THR A 127 12.22 1.49 8.29
N ALA A 128 12.87 2.18 7.33
CA ALA A 128 14.30 2.07 7.12
C ALA A 128 15.12 2.43 8.39
N GLY A 129 14.76 3.51 9.08
CA GLY A 129 15.41 3.95 10.31
C GLY A 129 15.19 3.00 11.51
N ALA A 130 14.13 2.18 11.46
CA ALA A 130 13.86 1.14 12.45
C ALA A 130 14.67 -0.16 12.21
N GLY A 131 15.60 -0.15 11.25
CA GLY A 131 16.55 -1.25 11.01
C GLY A 131 16.20 -2.16 9.83
N ARG A 132 15.00 -2.04 9.25
CA ARG A 132 14.59 -2.79 8.05
C ARG A 132 13.60 -1.97 7.21
N PRO A 133 13.92 -1.62 5.95
CA PRO A 133 12.95 -1.05 5.03
C PRO A 133 11.76 -2.01 4.83
N ILE A 134 10.55 -1.48 4.98
CA ILE A 134 9.30 -2.19 4.73
C ILE A 134 8.55 -1.47 3.60
N PRO A 135 8.07 -2.16 2.55
CA PRO A 135 7.23 -1.56 1.51
C PRO A 135 5.99 -0.89 2.11
N VAL A 136 5.72 0.34 1.67
CA VAL A 136 4.61 1.14 2.18
C VAL A 136 3.37 0.92 1.31
N LEU A 137 2.38 0.20 1.83
CA LEU A 137 1.06 0.09 1.20
C LEU A 137 0.11 1.05 1.92
N VAL A 138 -0.45 1.98 1.15
CA VAL A 138 -1.58 2.82 1.53
C VAL A 138 -2.84 2.08 1.11
N THR A 139 -3.33 1.25 2.02
CA THR A 139 -4.49 0.37 1.81
C THR A 139 -5.81 1.10 1.98
N GLU A 140 -5.82 2.25 2.67
CA GLU A 140 -7.00 3.08 2.70
C GLU A 140 -6.66 4.57 2.55
N TRP A 141 -7.23 5.19 1.54
CA TRP A 141 -7.30 6.64 1.42
C TRP A 141 -8.62 6.98 0.75
N THR A 142 -9.07 8.21 0.99
CA THR A 142 -10.49 8.60 0.94
C THR A 142 -11.27 7.93 -0.18
N PRO A 143 -12.42 7.28 0.12
CA PRO A 143 -13.27 6.67 -0.89
C PRO A 143 -13.44 7.60 -2.09
N ILE A 144 -13.14 7.05 -3.26
CA ILE A 144 -13.12 7.84 -4.47
C ILE A 144 -14.41 7.56 -5.22
N ALA A 145 -15.23 8.60 -5.39
CA ALA A 145 -16.42 8.50 -6.23
C ALA A 145 -16.02 8.21 -7.69
N PRO A 146 -16.91 7.59 -8.49
CA PRO A 146 -16.73 7.47 -9.93
C PRO A 146 -16.43 8.79 -10.65
N GLU A 147 -16.89 9.92 -10.12
CA GLU A 147 -16.72 11.25 -10.71
C GLU A 147 -15.42 11.93 -10.26
N ASP A 148 -14.81 11.48 -9.16
CA ASP A 148 -13.61 12.07 -8.53
C ASP A 148 -12.30 11.64 -9.20
N THR A 149 -12.31 11.59 -10.54
CA THR A 149 -11.20 11.07 -11.37
C THR A 149 -9.90 11.85 -11.21
N VAL A 150 -9.96 13.17 -11.06
CA VAL A 150 -8.79 14.05 -10.85
C VAL A 150 -8.11 13.73 -9.52
N ARG A 151 -8.91 13.59 -8.46
CA ARG A 151 -8.41 13.23 -7.13
C ARG A 151 -7.76 11.85 -7.15
N CYS A 152 -8.38 10.88 -7.84
CA CYS A 152 -7.79 9.56 -8.05
C CYS A 152 -6.41 9.66 -8.69
N ARG A 153 -6.34 10.32 -9.85
CA ARG A 153 -5.10 10.47 -10.61
C ARG A 153 -4.00 11.09 -9.74
N MET A 154 -4.26 12.24 -9.12
CA MET A 154 -3.25 12.93 -8.31
C MET A 154 -2.79 12.08 -7.12
N GLY A 155 -3.71 11.39 -6.45
CA GLY A 155 -3.39 10.56 -5.29
C GLY A 155 -2.55 9.33 -5.62
N ILE A 156 -2.91 8.56 -6.67
CA ILE A 156 -2.13 7.37 -7.05
C ILE A 156 -0.71 7.73 -7.51
N TRP A 157 -0.56 8.84 -8.24
CA TRP A 157 0.75 9.35 -8.64
C TRP A 157 1.55 9.86 -7.44
N ALA A 158 0.91 10.58 -6.53
CA ALA A 158 1.55 11.07 -5.30
C ALA A 158 2.07 9.95 -4.40
N ILE A 159 1.24 8.92 -4.16
CA ILE A 159 1.62 7.75 -3.36
C ILE A 159 2.79 7.00 -4.04
N THR A 160 2.68 6.76 -5.34
CA THR A 160 3.68 5.98 -6.10
C THR A 160 5.03 6.69 -6.18
N LEU A 161 5.06 7.98 -6.53
CA LEU A 161 6.31 8.75 -6.55
C LEU A 161 6.80 9.11 -5.14
N GLY A 162 5.99 8.89 -4.11
CA GLY A 162 6.45 8.84 -2.72
C GLY A 162 7.21 7.55 -2.39
N GLY A 163 7.17 6.55 -3.27
CA GLY A 163 7.76 5.23 -3.12
C GLY A 163 6.85 4.20 -2.43
N GLY A 164 5.53 4.41 -2.47
CA GLY A 164 4.53 3.51 -1.89
C GLY A 164 3.62 2.87 -2.95
N VAL A 165 2.73 2.00 -2.50
CA VAL A 165 1.67 1.35 -3.28
C VAL A 165 0.32 1.84 -2.77
N TYR A 166 -0.67 1.94 -3.66
CA TYR A 166 -2.00 2.45 -3.35
C TYR A 166 -3.07 1.39 -3.54
N GLN A 167 -4.16 1.53 -2.79
CA GLN A 167 -5.47 0.93 -3.08
C GLN A 167 -6.39 1.99 -3.69
N ILE A 168 -7.23 1.65 -4.67
CA ILE A 168 -8.33 2.55 -5.06
C ILE A 168 -9.57 2.08 -4.30
N PHE A 169 -9.97 2.85 -3.27
CA PHE A 169 -11.14 2.51 -2.47
C PHE A 169 -12.41 2.99 -3.18
N ASN A 170 -13.10 2.07 -3.82
CA ASN A 170 -14.22 2.30 -4.75
C ASN A 170 -15.59 2.11 -4.10
N ASN A 171 -15.74 2.37 -2.80
CA ASN A 171 -17.03 2.35 -2.13
C ASN A 171 -17.12 3.45 -1.09
N LYS A 172 -18.09 4.37 -1.22
CA LYS A 172 -18.37 5.35 -0.16
C LYS A 172 -19.15 4.67 0.94
N ARG A 173 -18.83 5.02 2.19
CA ARG A 173 -19.56 4.51 3.37
C ARG A 173 -21.06 4.78 3.21
N GLY A 174 -21.86 3.72 3.32
CA GLY A 174 -23.33 3.79 3.17
C GLY A 174 -23.86 3.57 1.75
N GLU A 175 -23.00 3.39 0.74
CA GLU A 175 -23.42 2.94 -0.59
C GLU A 175 -23.57 1.41 -0.62
N THR A 176 -24.59 0.92 -1.32
CA THR A 176 -24.75 -0.51 -1.60
C THR A 176 -23.58 -0.98 -2.45
N VAL A 177 -22.91 -2.06 -2.02
CA VAL A 177 -21.86 -2.70 -2.81
C VAL A 177 -22.39 -3.02 -4.21
N THR A 178 -21.77 -2.43 -5.23
CA THR A 178 -22.06 -2.73 -6.63
C THR A 178 -21.03 -3.73 -7.16
N LEU A 179 -21.50 -4.71 -7.95
CA LEU A 179 -20.62 -5.58 -8.74
C LEU A 179 -20.25 -4.93 -10.09
N ASP A 180 -20.86 -3.79 -10.42
CA ASP A 180 -20.51 -3.01 -11.60
C ASP A 180 -19.35 -2.05 -11.29
N PHE A 181 -18.15 -2.52 -11.57
CA PHE A 181 -16.92 -1.75 -11.46
C PHE A 181 -16.63 -0.86 -12.67
N SER A 182 -17.46 -0.92 -13.74
CA SER A 182 -17.26 -0.10 -14.95
C SER A 182 -17.46 1.40 -14.68
N ARG A 183 -18.18 1.74 -13.61
CA ARG A 183 -18.32 3.12 -13.11
C ARG A 183 -16.95 3.78 -12.81
N TRP A 184 -15.93 3.00 -12.46
CA TRP A 184 -14.57 3.47 -12.18
C TRP A 184 -13.59 3.28 -13.35
N GLU A 185 -14.08 3.09 -14.60
CA GLU A 185 -13.22 2.82 -15.76
C GLU A 185 -12.10 3.86 -15.93
N GLU A 186 -12.38 5.14 -15.69
CA GLU A 186 -11.36 6.19 -15.77
C GLU A 186 -10.27 6.05 -14.70
N HIS A 187 -10.62 5.62 -13.48
CA HIS A 187 -9.66 5.33 -12.41
C HIS A 187 -8.79 4.14 -12.78
N TRP A 188 -9.39 3.08 -13.32
CA TRP A 188 -8.67 1.90 -13.83
C TRP A 188 -7.76 2.26 -15.00
N ARG A 189 -8.18 3.18 -15.87
CA ARG A 189 -7.34 3.71 -16.95
C ARG A 189 -6.11 4.42 -16.40
N TYR A 190 -6.23 5.28 -15.40
CA TYR A 190 -5.08 5.93 -14.77
C TYR A 190 -4.16 4.94 -14.06
N ALA A 191 -4.72 3.97 -13.34
CA ALA A 191 -3.92 2.90 -12.73
C ALA A 191 -3.16 2.07 -13.76
N ARG A 192 -3.77 1.77 -14.92
CA ARG A 192 -3.14 1.05 -16.04
C ARG A 192 -1.98 1.86 -16.64
N ILE A 193 -2.16 3.16 -16.84
CA ILE A 193 -1.10 4.06 -17.34
C ILE A 193 0.07 4.09 -16.36
N LEU A 194 -0.21 4.31 -15.08
CA LEU A 194 0.81 4.35 -14.04
C LEU A 194 1.57 3.02 -13.94
N LYS A 195 0.84 1.89 -13.95
CA LYS A 195 1.44 0.54 -13.98
C LYS A 195 2.38 0.38 -15.17
N GLY A 196 1.94 0.72 -16.38
CA GLY A 196 2.76 0.57 -17.59
C GLY A 196 4.04 1.41 -17.55
N ILE A 197 3.97 2.64 -17.02
CA ILE A 197 5.14 3.50 -16.82
C ILE A 197 6.10 2.88 -15.80
N MET A 198 5.60 2.46 -14.64
CA MET A 198 6.43 1.84 -13.61
C MET A 198 7.10 0.56 -14.11
N GLU A 199 6.40 -0.29 -14.87
CA GLU A 199 6.96 -1.53 -15.45
C GLU A 199 8.03 -1.26 -16.53
N SER A 200 8.02 -0.09 -17.16
CA SER A 200 9.04 0.33 -18.12
C SER A 200 10.30 0.92 -17.46
N LEU A 201 10.27 1.16 -16.15
CA LEU A 201 11.34 1.79 -15.39
C LEU A 201 12.01 0.77 -14.46
N PRO A 202 13.30 0.94 -14.13
CA PRO A 202 13.96 0.18 -13.07
C PRO A 202 13.52 0.69 -11.69
N PHE A 203 12.21 0.74 -11.44
CA PHE A 203 11.64 1.43 -10.28
C PHE A 203 12.12 0.86 -8.94
N ASN A 204 12.57 -0.40 -8.93
CA ASN A 204 13.18 -1.05 -7.77
C ASN A 204 14.54 -0.45 -7.35
N ARG A 205 15.20 0.31 -8.23
CA ARG A 205 16.43 1.08 -7.94
C ARG A 205 16.17 2.57 -7.75
N MET A 206 14.93 3.01 -7.98
CA MET A 206 14.56 4.42 -7.89
C MET A 206 14.02 4.76 -6.51
N GLY A 207 14.22 6.00 -6.08
CA GLY A 207 13.69 6.53 -4.83
C GLY A 207 13.12 7.94 -4.98
N PRO A 208 12.25 8.38 -4.05
CA PRO A 208 11.70 9.73 -4.06
C PRO A 208 12.80 10.76 -3.81
N VAL A 209 12.87 11.76 -4.69
CA VAL A 209 13.86 12.85 -4.68
C VAL A 209 13.21 14.18 -5.05
N ASN A 210 12.08 14.48 -4.41
CA ASN A 210 11.29 15.70 -4.68
C ASN A 210 12.10 17.00 -4.56
N ASN A 211 13.20 17.00 -3.80
CA ASN A 211 14.10 18.15 -3.68
C ASN A 211 14.83 18.51 -4.98
N LEU A 212 14.81 17.65 -6.00
CA LEU A 212 15.38 17.92 -7.31
C LEU A 212 14.43 18.67 -8.24
N VAL A 213 13.14 18.82 -7.90
CA VAL A 213 12.17 19.51 -8.76
C VAL A 213 11.58 20.73 -8.08
N SER A 214 11.31 21.79 -8.84
CA SER A 214 10.71 23.03 -8.30
C SER A 214 9.25 22.86 -7.87
N SER A 215 8.55 21.87 -8.44
CA SER A 215 7.15 21.54 -8.17
C SER A 215 6.88 20.08 -8.53
N GLY A 216 5.79 19.52 -7.99
CA GLY A 216 5.39 18.14 -8.25
C GLY A 216 6.19 17.12 -7.45
N TYR A 217 6.20 15.88 -7.95
CA TYR A 217 6.88 14.75 -7.30
C TYR A 217 7.92 14.15 -8.23
N CYS A 218 9.01 13.65 -7.67
CA CYS A 218 10.08 13.03 -8.45
C CYS A 218 10.50 11.69 -7.85
N LEU A 219 10.53 10.66 -8.68
CA LEU A 219 11.14 9.37 -8.40
C LEU A 219 12.34 9.21 -9.33
N ALA A 220 13.53 8.91 -8.81
CA ALA A 220 14.72 8.79 -9.63
C ALA A 220 15.74 7.79 -9.08
N GLU A 221 16.56 7.27 -9.99
CA GLU A 221 17.88 6.72 -9.70
C GLU A 221 18.89 7.78 -10.19
N PRO A 222 19.55 8.57 -9.31
CA PRO A 222 20.44 9.64 -9.75
C PRO A 222 21.53 9.15 -10.72
N GLY A 223 21.65 9.82 -11.87
CA GLY A 223 22.52 9.38 -12.98
C GLY A 223 21.88 8.35 -13.92
N GLY A 224 20.68 7.88 -13.60
CA GLY A 224 19.83 7.02 -14.41
C GLY A 224 18.50 7.72 -14.78
N PRO A 225 17.36 7.01 -14.77
CA PRO A 225 16.08 7.59 -15.12
C PRO A 225 15.48 8.46 -14.01
N TYR A 226 14.75 9.49 -14.45
CA TYR A 226 13.96 10.40 -13.62
C TYR A 226 12.52 10.38 -14.10
N LEU A 227 11.58 10.17 -13.18
CA LEU A 227 10.15 10.29 -13.41
C LEU A 227 9.62 11.47 -12.60
N VAL A 228 9.07 12.47 -13.28
CA VAL A 228 8.47 13.65 -12.65
C VAL A 228 6.98 13.70 -12.94
N TYR A 229 6.17 13.87 -11.90
CA TYR A 229 4.74 14.12 -12.03
C TYR A 229 4.40 15.54 -11.61
N GLN A 230 3.74 16.28 -12.50
CA GLN A 230 3.13 17.58 -12.20
C GLN A 230 1.62 17.39 -11.97
N PRO A 231 1.11 17.58 -10.73
CA PRO A 231 -0.31 17.43 -10.46
C PRO A 231 -1.17 18.45 -11.23
N GLU A 232 -0.64 19.64 -11.42
CA GLU A 232 -1.24 20.75 -12.14
C GLU A 232 -0.37 21.16 -13.34
N PRO A 233 -0.96 21.68 -14.43
CA PRO A 233 -0.20 22.18 -15.56
C PRO A 233 0.64 23.40 -15.17
N GLY A 234 1.90 23.43 -15.59
CA GLY A 234 2.79 24.55 -15.31
C GLY A 234 4.22 24.28 -15.77
N SER A 235 5.06 25.32 -15.72
CA SER A 235 6.51 25.16 -15.86
C SER A 235 7.10 24.63 -14.56
N PHE A 236 8.12 23.79 -14.69
CA PHE A 236 8.92 23.33 -13.57
C PHE A 236 10.37 23.18 -14.03
N THR A 237 11.29 23.11 -13.06
CA THR A 237 12.69 22.81 -13.30
C THR A 237 13.07 21.52 -12.59
N ILE A 238 14.11 20.86 -13.12
CA ILE A 238 14.78 19.72 -12.49
C ILE A 238 16.27 20.03 -12.33
N ASP A 239 16.80 19.84 -11.13
CA ASP A 239 18.22 20.01 -10.82
C ASP A 239 18.99 18.72 -11.17
N LEU A 240 19.72 18.78 -12.28
CA LEU A 240 20.61 17.72 -12.76
C LEU A 240 22.10 18.11 -12.61
N THR A 241 22.41 19.18 -11.87
CA THR A 241 23.79 19.73 -11.81
C THR A 241 24.81 18.81 -11.16
N ARG A 242 24.34 17.79 -10.42
CA ARG A 242 25.18 16.81 -9.71
C ARG A 242 25.37 15.50 -10.48
N VAL A 243 24.88 15.41 -11.71
CA VAL A 243 24.99 14.22 -12.55
C VAL A 243 25.54 14.62 -13.91
N GLU A 244 26.38 13.76 -14.47
CA GLU A 244 26.97 13.96 -15.80
C GLU A 244 26.20 13.14 -16.86
N GLY A 245 26.19 13.62 -18.10
CA GLY A 245 25.62 12.90 -19.24
C GLY A 245 24.62 13.72 -20.05
N SER A 246 24.08 13.11 -21.10
CA SER A 246 23.01 13.66 -21.92
C SER A 246 21.66 13.08 -21.50
N PHE A 247 20.67 13.94 -21.33
CA PHE A 247 19.32 13.55 -20.94
C PHE A 247 18.35 13.77 -22.10
N TYR A 248 17.43 12.83 -22.26
CA TYR A 248 16.30 12.95 -23.16
C TYR A 248 15.02 13.12 -22.33
N ALA A 249 14.21 14.11 -22.70
CA ALA A 249 12.95 14.37 -22.02
C ALA A 249 11.78 13.94 -22.90
N TYR A 250 10.85 13.19 -22.30
CA TYR A 250 9.63 12.74 -22.94
C TYR A 250 8.44 13.15 -22.09
N ARG A 251 7.35 13.57 -22.74
CA ARG A 251 6.07 13.83 -22.10
C ARG A 251 5.15 12.65 -22.40
N ILE A 252 4.53 12.11 -21.37
CA ILE A 252 3.60 10.98 -21.42
C ILE A 252 2.17 11.50 -21.19
#